data_AF-A0A2J8N402-F1
#
_entry.id   AF-A0A2J8N402-F1
#
_cell.length_a   1.000
_cell.length_b   1.000
_cell.length_c   1.000
_cell.angle_alpha   90.00
_cell.angle_beta   90.00
_cell.angle_gamma   90.00
#
_symmetry.space_group_name_H-M   'P 1'
#
loop_
_entity.id
_entity.type
_entity.pdbx_description
1 polymer ?
#
loop_
_entity_poly.entity_id
_entity_poly.type
_entity_poly.pdbx_seq_one_letter_code
_entity_poly.pdbx_strand_id
1 'polypeptide(L)'
;GVCKVMHPEGNGRSGFLIHGERQKDKLVVLECYVRKDLVYTKANPTFHHWKVDNRKFGLTFQSPADARAFDRGVRKAIEDLIEEVENGFWRAQKAPGLPTVLL
;
A
#
# COMPACT_ATOMS: atom_id res chain seq x y z
N GLY A 1 -1.82 -3.65 10.75
CA GLY A 1 -2.85 -3.36 9.74
C GLY A 1 -2.26 -2.55 8.59
N VAL A 2 -3.10 -2.02 7.72
CA VAL A 2 -2.69 -1.09 6.65
C VAL A 2 -3.11 0.32 7.07
N CYS A 3 -2.18 1.26 7.09
CA CYS A 3 -2.41 2.63 7.58
C CYS A 3 -2.02 3.65 6.50
N LYS A 4 -2.83 4.72 6.34
CA LYS A 4 -2.44 5.87 5.51
C LYS A 4 -1.42 6.71 6.28
N VAL A 5 -0.32 7.07 5.63
CA VAL A 5 0.78 7.85 6.22
C VAL A 5 1.10 9.06 5.34
N MET A 6 1.53 10.17 5.94
CA MET A 6 1.99 11.34 5.20
C MET A 6 3.48 11.21 4.90
N HIS A 7 3.91 11.49 3.68
CA HIS A 7 5.33 11.56 3.37
C HIS A 7 5.94 12.83 4.01
N PRO A 8 7.03 12.73 4.79
CA PRO A 8 7.68 13.89 5.40
C PRO A 8 8.27 14.86 4.36
N GLU A 9 8.67 14.35 3.19
CA GLU A 9 9.44 15.11 2.20
C GLU A 9 8.56 15.86 1.18
N GLY A 10 7.75 16.78 1.71
CA GLY A 10 7.49 18.07 1.07
C GLY A 10 6.42 18.19 -0.02
N ASN A 11 5.91 17.09 -0.60
CA ASN A 11 4.93 17.21 -1.70
C ASN A 11 3.46 16.97 -1.28
N GLY A 12 3.18 16.84 0.03
CA GLY A 12 1.84 16.58 0.56
C GLY A 12 1.23 15.24 0.11
N ARG A 13 2.03 14.36 -0.49
CA ARG A 13 1.60 13.05 -0.98
C ARG A 13 1.39 12.12 0.20
N SER A 14 0.23 11.50 0.26
CA SER A 14 -0.03 10.39 1.16
C SER A 14 0.48 9.08 0.57
N GLY A 15 0.89 8.18 1.45
CA GLY A 15 1.23 6.81 1.12
C GLY A 15 0.50 5.85 2.05
N PHE A 16 0.75 4.55 1.88
CA PHE A 16 0.24 3.53 2.78
C PHE A 16 1.38 2.69 3.33
N LEU A 17 1.27 2.34 4.61
CA LEU A 17 2.22 1.51 5.34
C LEU A 17 1.51 0.25 5.83
N ILE A 18 2.10 -0.90 5.53
CA ILE A 18 1.79 -2.15 6.22
C ILE A 18 2.61 -2.16 7.51
N HIS A 19 1.91 -2.15 8.63
CA HIS A 19 2.48 -2.25 9.97
C HIS A 19 2.05 -3.57 10.62
N GLY A 20 3.00 -4.41 11.00
CA GLY A 20 2.76 -5.70 11.64
C GLY A 20 3.42 -5.79 13.01
N GLU A 21 2.62 -6.06 14.03
CA GLU A 21 3.08 -6.33 15.39
C GLU A 21 2.92 -7.81 15.71
N ARG A 22 3.93 -8.38 16.36
CA ARG A 22 3.82 -9.70 16.96
C ARG A 22 2.92 -9.62 18.18
N GLN A 23 1.88 -10.45 18.20
CA GLN A 23 0.84 -10.35 19.24
C GLN A 23 1.35 -10.63 20.66
N LYS A 24 2.35 -11.51 20.80
CA LYS A 24 2.91 -11.94 22.08
C LYS A 24 3.47 -10.77 22.90
N ASP A 25 4.15 -9.86 22.25
CA ASP A 25 4.98 -8.83 22.90
C ASP A 25 4.83 -7.44 22.27
N LYS A 26 3.91 -7.29 21.32
CA LYS A 26 3.65 -6.04 20.58
C LYS A 26 4.88 -5.52 19.82
N LEU A 27 5.89 -6.35 19.62
CA LEU A 27 7.07 -5.97 18.87
C LEU A 27 6.69 -5.72 17.42
N VAL A 28 7.05 -4.54 16.91
CA VAL A 28 6.95 -4.24 15.48
C VAL A 28 7.94 -5.14 14.74
N VAL A 29 7.41 -6.07 13.95
CA VAL A 29 8.20 -7.05 13.19
C VAL A 29 8.14 -6.78 11.69
N LEU A 30 7.32 -5.83 11.27
CA LEU A 30 7.06 -5.55 9.87
C LEU A 30 6.66 -4.09 9.70
N GLU A 31 7.48 -3.37 8.93
CA GLU A 31 7.15 -2.07 8.36
C GLU A 31 7.49 -2.10 6.88
N CYS A 32 6.48 -1.90 6.04
CA CYS A 32 6.61 -2.02 4.60
C CYS A 32 5.67 -1.03 3.92
N TYR A 33 6.23 -0.12 3.12
CA TYR A 33 5.40 0.75 2.29
C TYR A 33 4.66 -0.07 1.23
N VAL A 34 3.38 0.23 1.05
CA VAL A 34 2.57 -0.32 -0.04
C VAL A 34 3.02 0.37 -1.33
N ARG A 35 3.26 -0.43 -2.37
CA ARG A 35 3.55 0.06 -3.72
C ARG A 35 2.55 -0.53 -4.71
N LYS A 36 2.39 0.13 -5.86
CA LYS A 36 1.47 -0.30 -6.92
C LYS A 36 1.85 -1.64 -7.54
N ASP A 37 3.15 -1.92 -7.56
CA ASP A 37 3.75 -3.15 -8.08
C ASP A 37 3.90 -4.24 -7.00
N LEU A 38 3.29 -4.05 -5.82
CA LEU A 38 3.28 -5.05 -4.77
C LEU A 38 2.60 -6.34 -5.27
N VAL A 39 3.34 -7.44 -5.24
CA VAL A 39 2.82 -8.76 -5.62
C VAL A 39 2.31 -9.46 -4.37
N TYR A 40 0.99 -9.52 -4.21
CA TYR A 40 0.33 -10.15 -3.07
C TYR A 40 -0.07 -11.60 -3.35
N THR A 41 0.22 -12.52 -2.43
CA THR A 41 -0.08 -13.95 -2.57
C THR A 41 -0.75 -14.49 -1.31
N LYS A 42 -1.88 -15.18 -1.50
CA LYS A 42 -2.60 -15.90 -0.45
C LYS A 42 -2.18 -17.36 -0.46
N ALA A 43 -1.13 -17.70 0.29
CA ALA A 43 -0.58 -19.05 0.29
C ALA A 43 -1.51 -20.07 0.97
N ASN A 44 -2.21 -19.65 2.02
CA ASN A 44 -3.31 -20.40 2.63
C ASN A 44 -4.28 -19.44 3.35
N PRO A 45 -5.41 -19.90 3.96
CA PRO A 45 -6.41 -19.02 4.56
C PRO A 45 -5.91 -18.10 5.67
N THR A 46 -4.78 -18.40 6.31
CA THR A 46 -4.21 -17.59 7.40
C THR A 46 -2.78 -17.16 7.14
N PHE A 47 -2.16 -17.52 6.01
CA PHE A 47 -0.81 -17.10 5.67
C PHE A 47 -0.80 -16.42 4.31
N HIS A 48 -0.53 -15.11 4.35
CA HIS A 48 -0.36 -14.30 3.16
C HIS A 48 1.07 -13.73 3.12
N HIS A 49 1.61 -13.58 1.94
CA HIS A 49 2.94 -13.00 1.73
C HIS A 49 2.93 -12.08 0.52
N TRP A 50 3.88 -11.15 0.48
CA TRP A 50 4.03 -10.24 -0.64
C TRP A 50 5.48 -9.93 -0.95
N LYS A 51 5.71 -9.46 -2.18
CA LYS A 51 7.01 -8.98 -2.65
C LYS A 51 6.90 -7.52 -3.07
N VAL A 52 7.86 -6.71 -2.65
CA VAL A 52 8.05 -5.32 -3.05
C VAL A 52 9.53 -4.97 -2.95
N ASP A 53 10.09 -4.22 -3.90
CA ASP A 53 11.52 -3.82 -3.92
C ASP A 53 12.49 -5.00 -3.75
N ASN A 54 12.17 -6.12 -4.39
CA ASN A 54 12.89 -7.38 -4.27
C ASN A 54 12.94 -8.00 -2.85
N ARG A 55 12.22 -7.44 -1.88
CA ARG A 55 12.06 -7.97 -0.52
C ARG A 55 10.76 -8.75 -0.42
N LYS A 56 10.78 -9.88 0.30
CA LYS A 56 9.60 -10.70 0.59
C LYS A 56 9.22 -10.55 2.06
N PHE A 57 7.93 -10.35 2.31
CA PHE A 57 7.34 -10.24 3.64
C PHE A 57 6.17 -11.21 3.76
N GLY A 58 5.78 -11.56 4.98
CA GLY A 58 4.60 -12.40 5.21
C GLY A 58 4.07 -12.27 6.63
N LEU A 59 2.79 -12.59 6.77
CA LEU A 59 2.08 -12.60 8.03
C LEU A 59 1.23 -13.85 8.16
N THR A 60 1.23 -14.42 9.36
CA THR A 60 0.27 -15.43 9.78
C THR A 60 -0.80 -14.77 10.63
N PHE A 61 -2.06 -14.87 10.20
CA PHE A 61 -3.24 -14.30 10.87
C PHE A 61 -3.83 -15.30 11.88
N GLN A 62 -4.49 -14.77 12.91
CA GLN A 62 -5.19 -15.61 13.91
C GLN A 62 -6.40 -16.32 13.33
N SER A 63 -7.04 -15.74 12.32
CA SER A 63 -8.22 -16.31 11.68
C SER A 63 -8.27 -16.01 10.18
N PRO A 64 -8.99 -16.85 9.39
CA PRO A 64 -9.27 -16.53 8.00
C PRO A 64 -10.06 -15.23 7.81
N ALA A 65 -10.84 -14.81 8.81
CA ALA A 65 -11.60 -13.57 8.76
C ALA A 65 -10.66 -12.34 8.78
N ASP A 66 -9.66 -12.37 9.68
CA ASP A 66 -8.64 -11.31 9.77
C ASP A 66 -7.81 -11.24 8.50
N ALA A 67 -7.43 -12.41 7.96
CA ALA A 67 -6.69 -12.52 6.71
C ALA A 67 -7.47 -11.86 5.54
N ARG A 68 -8.78 -12.11 5.45
CA ARG A 68 -9.66 -11.46 4.45
C ARG A 68 -9.80 -9.95 4.68
N ALA A 69 -9.89 -9.51 5.94
CA ALA A 69 -9.97 -8.09 6.25
C ALA A 69 -8.68 -7.35 5.84
N PHE A 70 -7.52 -7.95 6.14
CA PHE A 70 -6.23 -7.42 5.73
C PHE A 70 -6.07 -7.37 4.21
N ASP A 71 -6.44 -8.45 3.51
CA ASP A 71 -6.42 -8.52 2.03
C ASP A 71 -7.26 -7.38 1.39
N ARG A 72 -8.46 -7.10 1.92
CA ARG A 72 -9.27 -5.95 1.47
C ARG A 72 -8.56 -4.62 1.71
N GLY A 73 -7.94 -4.44 2.88
CA GLY A 73 -7.22 -3.22 3.21
C GLY A 73 -6.02 -2.97 2.29
N VAL A 74 -5.26 -4.02 1.96
CA VAL A 74 -4.12 -3.92 1.01
C VAL A 74 -4.61 -3.56 -0.38
N ARG A 75 -5.67 -4.22 -0.89
CA ARG A 75 -6.23 -3.91 -2.21
C ARG A 75 -6.74 -2.48 -2.31
N LYS A 76 -7.49 -2.02 -1.30
CA LYS A 76 -7.98 -0.64 -1.25
C LYS A 76 -6.84 0.39 -1.23
N ALA A 77 -5.77 0.11 -0.48
CA ALA A 77 -4.60 0.98 -0.44
C ALA A 77 -3.89 1.07 -1.81
N ILE A 78 -3.82 -0.03 -2.56
CA ILE A 78 -3.24 -0.04 -3.92
C ILE A 78 -4.12 0.75 -4.89
N GLU A 79 -5.44 0.54 -4.84
CA GLU A 79 -6.41 1.30 -5.65
C GLU A 79 -6.27 2.81 -5.40
N ASP A 80 -6.22 3.23 -4.13
CA ASP A 80 -6.07 4.64 -3.75
C ASP A 80 -4.74 5.23 -4.25
N LEU A 81 -3.65 4.47 -4.21
CA LEU A 81 -2.37 4.91 -4.78
C LEU A 81 -2.45 5.10 -6.29
N ILE A 82 -3.23 4.27 -6.99
CA ILE A 82 -3.42 4.38 -8.44
C ILE A 82 -4.20 5.64 -8.76
N GLU A 83 -5.35 5.83 -8.12
CA GLU A 83 -6.21 7.00 -8.29
C GLU A 83 -5.50 8.32 -7.93
N GLU A 84 -4.70 8.37 -6.85
CA GLU A 84 -3.95 9.58 -6.48
C GLU A 84 -2.96 10.01 -7.58
N VAL A 85 -2.37 9.07 -8.31
CA VAL A 85 -1.47 9.38 -9.43
C VAL A 85 -2.21 9.81 -10.68
N GLU A 86 -3.31 9.13 -11.03
CA GLU A 86 -4.13 9.52 -12.18
C GLU A 86 -4.73 10.90 -11.97
N ASN A 87 -5.27 11.18 -10.78
CA ASN A 87 -5.76 12.51 -10.41
C ASN A 87 -4.64 13.55 -10.42
N GLY A 88 -3.44 13.21 -9.96
CA GLY A 88 -2.27 14.08 -10.06
C GLY A 88 -1.88 14.39 -11.50
N PHE A 89 -1.92 13.40 -12.39
CA PHE A 89 -1.64 13.55 -13.81
C PHE A 89 -2.65 14.49 -14.49
N TRP A 90 -3.94 14.24 -14.30
CA TRP A 90 -4.99 15.13 -14.85
C TRP A 90 -4.92 16.55 -14.29
N ARG A 91 -4.60 16.72 -13.00
CA ARG A 91 -4.38 18.04 -12.39
C ARG A 91 -3.19 18.76 -13.00
N ALA A 92 -2.08 18.05 -13.24
CA ALA A 92 -0.90 18.62 -13.88
C ALA A 92 -1.21 19.07 -15.32
N GLN A 93 -1.98 18.29 -16.08
CA GLN A 93 -2.39 18.66 -17.44
C GLN A 93 -3.36 19.84 -17.51
N LYS A 94 -4.15 20.11 -16.47
CA LYS A 94 -5.03 21.29 -16.39
C LYS A 94 -4.35 22.52 -15.79
N ALA A 95 -3.08 22.45 -15.39
CA ALA A 95 -2.38 23.60 -14.83
C ALA A 95 -2.13 24.66 -15.93
N PRO A 96 -2.54 25.92 -15.71
CA PRO A 96 -2.40 26.98 -16.72
C PRO A 96 -0.91 27.22 -17.02
N GLY A 97 -0.56 27.19 -18.31
CA GLY A 97 0.81 27.48 -18.80
C GLY A 97 1.62 26.28 -19.30
N LEU A 98 1.10 25.05 -19.23
CA LEU A 98 1.72 23.89 -19.89
C LEU A 98 1.14 23.72 -21.32
N PRO A 99 1.99 23.52 -22.35
CA PRO A 99 1.50 23.31 -23.71
C PRO A 99 0.70 22.00 -23.79
N THR A 100 -0.56 22.10 -24.19
CA THR A 100 -1.47 20.97 -24.43
C THR A 100 -1.05 20.20 -25.69
N VAL A 101 -0.05 19.33 -25.62
CA VAL A 101 0.33 18.36 -26.67
C VAL A 101 1.33 17.37 -26.06
N LEU A 102 1.35 16.04 -26.22
CA LEU A 102 0.76 14.95 -27.03
C LEU A 102 1.04 13.67 -26.18
N LEU A 103 0.37 12.51 -26.20
CA LEU A 103 -0.61 11.78 -27.01
C LEU A 103 -1.41 10.91 -26.01
#